data_AF-A0A522ISP2-F1
#
_entry.id   AF-A0A522ISP2-F1
#
_cell.length_a   1.000
_cell.length_b   1.000
_cell.length_c   1.000
_cell.angle_alpha   90.00
_cell.angle_beta   90.00
_cell.angle_gamma   90.00
#
_symmetry.space_group_name_H-M   'P 1'
#
loop_
_entity.id
_entity.type
_entity.pdbx_description
1 polymer ?
#
loop_
_entity_poly.entity_id
_entity_poly.type
_entity_poly.pdbx_seq_one_letter_code
_entity_poly.pdbx_strand_id
1 'polypeptide(L)'
;MRLTPDDFPAVTDRELRELWTRHHDADVRRLILEVHRAREVIRQAHGDALQAQLGMWNREDGNVKAALQKVIDALLAEKIRLGAMGGISPKR
;
A
#
# COMPACT_ATOMS: atom_id res chain seq x y z
N MET A 1 -3.44 -19.74 -18.70
CA MET A 1 -2.37 -18.98 -18.02
C MET A 1 -3.01 -18.26 -16.84
N ARG A 2 -2.57 -18.49 -15.59
CA ARG A 2 -3.08 -17.77 -14.40
C ARG A 2 -2.31 -16.47 -14.30
N LEU A 3 -3.01 -15.35 -14.39
CA LEU A 3 -2.44 -14.03 -14.10
C LEU A 3 -2.38 -13.86 -12.59
N THR A 4 -1.22 -13.44 -12.10
CA THR A 4 -0.93 -13.08 -10.72
C THR A 4 -0.73 -11.56 -10.64
N PRO A 5 -0.90 -10.95 -9.46
CA PRO A 5 -0.66 -9.52 -9.29
C PRO A 5 0.78 -9.07 -9.59
N ASP A 6 1.74 -10.00 -9.60
CA ASP A 6 3.16 -9.74 -9.91
C ASP A 6 3.44 -9.76 -11.43
N ASP A 7 2.50 -10.26 -12.24
CA ASP A 7 2.63 -10.26 -13.70
C ASP A 7 2.44 -8.87 -14.32
N PHE A 8 1.99 -7.88 -13.53
CA PHE A 8 1.76 -6.52 -13.98
C PHE A 8 2.41 -5.51 -13.05
N PRO A 9 3.13 -4.50 -13.60
CA PRO A 9 3.63 -3.40 -12.78
C PRO A 9 2.45 -2.61 -12.19
N ALA A 10 2.63 -2.07 -10.99
CA ALA A 10 1.63 -1.22 -10.39
C ALA A 10 1.44 0.09 -11.17
N VAL A 11 0.17 0.42 -11.40
CA VAL A 11 -0.27 1.59 -12.18
C VAL A 11 0.05 2.87 -11.41
N THR A 12 0.89 3.75 -11.92
CA THR A 12 1.23 5.02 -11.26
C THR A 12 0.01 5.95 -11.11
N ASP A 13 0.06 6.90 -10.17
CA ASP A 13 -1.00 7.91 -10.03
C ASP A 13 -1.20 8.74 -11.30
N ARG A 14 -0.11 8.97 -12.06
CA ARG A 14 -0.18 9.63 -13.36
C ARG A 14 -1.01 8.80 -14.35
N GLU A 15 -0.71 7.51 -14.48
CA GLU A 15 -1.46 6.61 -15.36
C GLU A 15 -2.93 6.49 -14.94
N LEU A 16 -3.23 6.44 -13.65
CA LEU A 16 -4.60 6.45 -13.16
C LEU A 16 -5.35 7.74 -13.54
N ARG A 17 -4.70 8.92 -13.45
CA ARG A 17 -5.28 10.20 -13.90
C ARG A 17 -5.48 10.25 -15.41
N GLU A 18 -4.55 9.71 -16.18
CA GLU A 18 -4.66 9.58 -17.63
C GLU A 18 -5.84 8.67 -18.01
N LEU A 19 -5.96 7.51 -17.35
CA LEU A 19 -7.08 6.58 -17.55
C LEU A 19 -8.42 7.22 -17.18
N TRP A 20 -8.48 7.95 -16.07
CA TRP A 20 -9.67 8.69 -15.64
C TRP A 20 -10.14 9.72 -16.67
N THR A 21 -9.19 10.41 -17.31
CA THR A 21 -9.46 11.44 -18.32
C THR A 21 -9.87 10.81 -19.64
N ARG A 22 -9.23 9.70 -20.03
CA ARG A 22 -9.47 9.01 -21.30
C ARG A 22 -10.76 8.19 -21.30
N HIS A 23 -11.16 7.65 -20.16
CA HIS A 23 -12.30 6.74 -20.03
C HIS A 23 -13.40 7.35 -19.15
N HIS A 24 -14.55 7.63 -19.78
CA HIS A 24 -15.77 8.11 -19.10
C HIS A 24 -16.65 6.98 -18.56
N ASP A 25 -16.29 5.73 -18.84
CA ASP A 25 -16.98 4.55 -18.35
C ASP A 25 -16.99 4.51 -16.80
N ALA A 26 -18.16 4.20 -16.23
CA ALA A 26 -18.37 4.22 -14.80
C ALA A 26 -17.62 3.10 -14.06
N ASP A 27 -17.50 1.92 -14.68
CA ASP A 27 -16.83 0.77 -14.09
C ASP A 27 -15.32 0.98 -14.07
N VAL A 28 -14.76 1.55 -15.14
CA VAL A 28 -13.33 1.94 -15.18
C VAL A 28 -13.01 2.95 -14.07
N ARG A 29 -13.86 3.97 -13.90
CA ARG A 29 -13.68 4.98 -12.84
C ARG A 29 -13.79 4.38 -11.45
N ARG A 30 -14.73 3.46 -11.24
CA ARG A 30 -14.86 2.73 -9.98
C ARG A 30 -13.61 1.91 -9.67
N LEU A 31 -13.07 1.20 -10.66
CA LEU A 31 -11.84 0.43 -10.50
C LEU A 31 -10.65 1.31 -10.12
N ILE A 32 -10.50 2.48 -10.77
CA ILE A 32 -9.46 3.46 -10.43
C ILE A 32 -9.57 3.92 -8.97
N LEU A 33 -10.80 4.20 -8.51
CA LEU A 33 -11.04 4.60 -7.12
C LEU A 33 -10.74 3.48 -6.12
N GLU A 34 -11.06 2.22 -6.44
CA GLU A 34 -10.72 1.09 -5.57
C GLU A 34 -9.21 0.89 -5.47
N VAL A 35 -8.44 1.11 -6.55
CA VAL A 35 -6.97 1.11 -6.49
C VAL A 35 -6.48 2.21 -5.56
N HIS A 36 -7.02 3.43 -5.68
CA HIS A 36 -6.64 4.52 -4.78
C HIS A 36 -6.99 4.22 -3.32
N ARG A 37 -8.19 3.68 -3.06
CA ARG A 37 -8.61 3.29 -1.71
C ARG A 37 -7.70 2.22 -1.13
N ALA A 38 -7.35 1.19 -1.90
CA ALA A 38 -6.45 0.13 -1.45
C ALA A 38 -5.07 0.68 -1.05
N ARG A 39 -4.52 1.62 -1.84
CA ARG A 39 -3.26 2.32 -1.50
C ARG A 39 -3.34 3.07 -0.18
N GLU A 40 -4.46 3.74 0.06
CA GLU A 40 -4.64 4.52 1.27
C GLU A 40 -4.79 3.63 2.51
N VAL A 41 -5.56 2.55 2.39
CA VAL A 41 -5.74 1.57 3.46
C VAL A 41 -4.41 0.91 3.83
N ILE A 42 -3.59 0.47 2.86
CA ILE A 42 -2.31 -0.17 3.17
C ILE A 42 -1.31 0.82 3.80
N ARG A 43 -1.34 2.08 3.35
CA ARG A 43 -0.50 3.16 3.89
C ARG A 43 -0.87 3.43 5.35
N GLN A 44 -2.16 3.50 5.66
CA GLN A 44 -2.65 3.71 7.02
C GLN A 44 -2.34 2.51 7.92
N ALA A 45 -2.64 1.29 7.47
CA ALA A 45 -2.37 0.07 8.23
C ALA A 45 -0.88 -0.09 8.58
N HIS A 46 0.01 0.20 7.63
CA HIS A 46 1.46 0.20 7.89
C HIS A 46 1.85 1.26 8.93
N GLY A 47 1.26 2.46 8.86
CA GLY A 47 1.46 3.50 9.86
C GLY A 47 0.99 3.09 11.26
N ASP A 48 -0.19 2.50 11.36
CA ASP A 48 -0.77 2.02 12.63
C ASP A 48 0.08 0.90 13.24
N ALA A 49 0.61 -0.01 12.42
CA ALA A 49 1.50 -1.08 12.86
C ALA A 49 2.81 -0.53 13.44
N LEU A 50 3.40 0.50 12.82
CA LEU A 50 4.58 1.20 13.35
C LEU A 50 4.28 1.90 14.68
N GLN A 51 3.13 2.57 14.79
CA GLN A 51 2.69 3.19 16.05
C GLN A 51 2.51 2.15 17.16
N ALA A 52 1.89 1.01 16.84
CA ALA A 52 1.77 -0.10 17.77
C ALA A 52 3.14 -0.62 18.24
N GLN A 53 4.12 -0.71 17.33
CA GLN A 53 5.47 -1.16 17.68
C GLN A 53 6.16 -0.20 18.64
N LEU A 54 6.03 1.11 18.41
CA LEU A 54 6.54 2.14 19.31
C LEU A 54 5.88 2.07 20.70
N GLY A 55 4.55 1.90 20.76
CA GLY A 55 3.82 1.73 22.02
C GLY A 55 4.21 0.46 22.79
N MET A 56 4.73 -0.54 22.09
CA MET A 56 5.20 -1.80 22.67
C MET A 56 6.70 -1.82 23.03
N TRP A 57 7.44 -0.75 22.78
CA TRP A 57 8.89 -0.71 22.95
C TRP A 57 9.35 -1.15 24.34
N ASN A 58 8.64 -0.73 25.39
CA ASN A 58 8.96 -1.03 26.79
C ASN A 58 8.39 -2.35 27.34
N ARG A 59 7.70 -3.16 26.52
CA ARG A 59 7.16 -4.45 26.95
C ARG A 59 8.18 -5.58 26.77
N GLU A 60 8.32 -6.44 27.77
CA GLU A 60 9.21 -7.64 27.75
C GLU A 60 8.57 -8.86 27.05
N ASP A 61 7.76 -8.65 26.02
CA ASP A 61 7.23 -9.75 25.20
C ASP A 61 7.90 -9.76 23.82
N GLY A 62 8.99 -10.53 23.72
CA GLY A 62 9.76 -10.70 22.50
C GLY A 62 8.97 -11.40 21.38
N ASN A 63 8.03 -12.28 21.72
CA ASN A 63 7.24 -13.01 20.72
C ASN A 63 6.25 -12.10 20.02
N VAL A 64 5.56 -11.25 20.79
CA VAL A 64 4.61 -10.28 20.21
C VAL A 64 5.36 -9.23 19.37
N LYS A 65 6.52 -8.77 19.83
CA LYS A 65 7.38 -7.85 19.02
C LYS A 65 7.80 -8.48 17.69
N ALA A 66 8.24 -9.74 17.70
CA ALA A 66 8.62 -10.45 16.49
C ALA A 66 7.44 -10.68 15.53
N ALA A 67 6.26 -11.01 16.06
CA ALA A 67 5.05 -11.15 15.26
C ALA A 67 4.63 -9.82 14.61
N LEU A 68 4.67 -8.72 15.38
CA LEU A 68 4.36 -7.39 14.87
C LEU A 68 5.35 -6.94 13.79
N GLN A 69 6.65 -7.22 13.95
CA GLN A 69 7.63 -6.92 12.91
C GLN A 69 7.31 -7.62 11.59
N LYS A 70 6.92 -8.90 11.62
CA LYS A 70 6.50 -9.63 10.40
C LYS A 70 5.31 -8.97 9.70
N VAL A 71 4.35 -8.45 10.48
CA VAL A 71 3.20 -7.71 9.93
C VAL A 71 3.66 -6.42 9.27
N ILE A 72 4.55 -5.67 9.92
CA ILE A 72 5.13 -4.43 9.36
C ILE A 72 5.83 -4.73 8.04
N ASP A 73 6.67 -5.76 7.99
CA ASP A 73 7.42 -6.13 6.79
C ASP A 73 6.47 -6.54 5.64
N ALA A 74 5.42 -7.30 5.94
CA ALA A 74 4.41 -7.70 4.95
C ALA A 74 3.61 -6.49 4.42
N LEU A 75 3.22 -5.56 5.29
CA LEU A 75 2.53 -4.33 4.90
C LEU A 75 3.43 -3.42 4.07
N LEU A 76 4.73 -3.35 4.39
CA LEU A 76 5.71 -2.59 3.62
C LEU A 76 5.89 -3.19 2.22
N ALA A 77 6.04 -4.51 2.12
CA ALA A 77 6.14 -5.21 0.84
C ALA A 77 4.91 -4.93 -0.03
N GLU A 78 3.71 -5.02 0.54
CA GLU A 78 2.46 -4.76 -0.16
C GLU A 78 2.31 -3.28 -0.54
N LYS A 79 2.73 -2.36 0.33
CA LYS A 79 2.75 -0.92 0.06
C LYS A 79 3.66 -0.59 -1.13
N ILE A 80 4.83 -1.22 -1.21
CA ILE A 80 5.75 -1.10 -2.35
C ILE A 80 5.11 -1.69 -3.60
N ARG A 81 4.59 -2.93 -3.52
CA ARG A 81 3.95 -3.62 -4.64
C ARG A 81 2.79 -2.82 -5.23
N LEU A 82 1.96 -2.21 -4.39
CA LEU A 82 0.83 -1.39 -4.82
C LEU A 82 1.21 0.01 -5.31
N GLY A 83 2.48 0.42 -5.19
CA GLY A 83 2.89 1.80 -5.48
C GLY A 83 2.30 2.82 -4.50
N ALA A 84 1.90 2.40 -3.30
CA ALA A 84 1.33 3.24 -2.25
C ALA A 84 2.40 4.08 -1.51
N MET A 85 3.51 4.36 -2.17
CA MET A 85 4.65 5.13 -1.64
C MET A 85 4.43 6.65 -1.74
N GLY A 86 3.32 7.11 -2.33
CA GLY A 86 2.96 8.51 -2.47
C GLY A 86 2.74 9.24 -1.14
N GLY A 87 3.80 9.86 -0.65
CA GLY A 87 3.96 11.32 -0.49
C GLY A 87 5.12 11.74 -1.41
N ILE A 88 5.43 13.05 -1.52
CA ILE A 88 6.53 13.55 -2.38
C ILE A 88 7.80 12.70 -2.21
N SER A 89 8.30 12.08 -3.29
CA SER A 89 9.61 11.39 -3.28
C SER A 89 10.68 12.38 -2.79
N PRO A 90 11.56 12.00 -1.84
CA PRO A 90 12.72 12.82 -1.55
C PRO A 90 13.52 12.91 -2.84
N LYS A 91 13.69 14.14 -3.35
CA LYS A 91 14.62 14.41 -4.45
C LYS A 91 16.00 13.91 -4.00
N ARG A 92 16.60 13.03 -4.81
CA ARG A 92 18.04 12.74 -4.72
C ARG A 92 18.84 13.97 -5.08
#